data_AF-A0A2M8G1M7-F1
#
_entry.id   AF-A0A2M8G1M7-F1
#
_cell.length_a   1.000
_cell.length_b   1.000
_cell.length_c   1.000
_cell.angle_alpha   90.00
_cell.angle_beta   90.00
_cell.angle_gamma   90.00
#
_symmetry.space_group_name_H-M   'P 1'
#
loop_
_entity.id
_entity.type
_entity.pdbx_description
1 polymer ?
#
loop_
_entity_poly.entity_id
_entity_poly.type
_entity_poly.pdbx_seq_one_letter_code
_entity_poly.pdbx_strand_id
1 'polypeptide(L)'
;METMEGISKRRFMLHYNFPPYSVGETGRLGGPGRREVGHGALAYKAISPLIPSKEDFPYTIRVVSEILSSNGSSSMATVCASSLALMDAGVPIKKPAAGIAMGLMSDEDGKYKVLTDIQGPEDHYGDMDFKAAGTREGVNAIQMDVKVHGVSLEILRETLEHAKKARIHILDFTDKVLSEPRGELSRLAPRVLMTQIDPARIGELVGPGGKMINGMIARTGVTSIDIEQDGRVFVSSMQPEAAEKAMAEIKSMMREFEIGEIVEGDVIKLLDFGAIVDLGGGRDGMIHVSELKNGFVENVTDILKLGDHVKTKVIKVENGKIGLSIKQLESLPEGQPREDRPPHFRERRPGFGDRPSSGRRPFGRGPRR
;
A
#
# COMPACT_ATOMS: atom_id res chain seq x y z
N MET A 1 14.57 1.56 -13.22
CA MET A 1 15.77 0.73 -13.42
C MET A 1 15.51 -0.12 -14.62
N GLU A 2 16.32 0.07 -15.65
CA GLU A 2 16.33 -0.80 -16.81
C GLU A 2 17.45 -1.81 -16.61
N THR A 3 17.10 -3.08 -16.70
CA THR A 3 18.02 -4.21 -16.54
C THR A 3 17.82 -5.16 -17.71
N MET A 4 18.74 -6.09 -17.93
CA MET A 4 18.55 -7.12 -18.96
C MET A 4 17.31 -7.99 -18.69
N GLU A 5 16.86 -8.07 -17.42
CA GLU A 5 15.66 -8.81 -17.00
C GLU A 5 14.35 -8.01 -17.19
N GLY A 6 14.45 -6.71 -17.48
CA GLY A 6 13.32 -5.84 -17.74
C GLY A 6 13.39 -4.48 -17.05
N ILE A 7 12.28 -3.75 -17.15
CA ILE A 7 12.11 -2.42 -16.58
C ILE A 7 11.38 -2.53 -15.24
N SER A 8 12.03 -2.10 -14.16
CA SER A 8 11.47 -2.07 -12.81
C SER A 8 11.49 -0.66 -12.23
N LYS A 9 10.53 -0.35 -11.35
CA LYS A 9 10.52 0.91 -10.57
C LYS A 9 11.11 0.65 -9.19
N ARG A 10 11.92 1.59 -8.68
CA ARG A 10 12.56 1.47 -7.36
C ARG A 10 11.96 2.51 -6.41
N ARG A 11 11.31 2.04 -5.35
CA ARG A 11 10.65 2.91 -4.35
C ARG A 11 11.64 3.49 -3.33
N PHE A 12 12.65 2.72 -2.95
CA PHE A 12 13.69 3.16 -2.04
C PHE A 12 14.99 3.41 -2.82
N MET A 13 15.59 4.58 -2.63
CA MET A 13 16.84 4.99 -3.25
C MET A 13 17.80 5.44 -2.16
N LEU A 14 19.04 4.97 -2.21
CA LEU A 14 20.12 5.44 -1.36
C LEU A 14 21.26 5.88 -2.26
N HIS A 15 21.61 7.16 -2.19
CA HIS A 15 22.77 7.73 -2.84
C HIS A 15 23.83 8.03 -1.79
N TYR A 16 25.08 7.80 -2.17
CA TYR A 16 26.24 7.99 -1.32
C TYR A 16 27.23 8.85 -2.10
N ASN A 17 27.68 9.92 -1.46
CA ASN A 17 28.59 10.90 -2.04
C ASN A 17 29.82 11.02 -1.13
N PHE A 18 31.01 10.98 -1.73
CA PHE A 18 32.29 11.07 -1.04
C PHE A 18 33.12 12.21 -1.62
N PRO A 19 32.82 13.45 -1.22
CA PRO A 19 33.53 14.60 -1.75
C PRO A 19 35.00 14.61 -1.29
N PRO A 20 35.94 15.14 -2.10
CA PRO A 20 37.38 15.17 -1.77
C PRO A 20 37.71 15.84 -0.43
N TYR A 21 36.94 16.88 -0.06
CA TYR A 21 37.15 17.59 1.20
C TYR A 21 36.92 16.71 2.43
N SER A 22 36.20 15.59 2.29
CA SER A 22 35.93 14.66 3.41
C SER A 22 37.19 14.00 3.97
N VAL A 23 38.26 13.96 3.18
CA VAL A 23 39.60 13.49 3.58
C VAL A 23 40.63 14.61 3.61
N GLY A 24 40.18 15.87 3.51
CA GLY A 24 41.07 17.04 3.48
C GLY A 24 41.77 17.27 2.13
N GLU A 25 41.31 16.64 1.06
CA GLU A 25 41.89 16.77 -0.27
C GLU A 25 41.09 17.71 -1.17
N THR A 26 41.74 18.24 -2.21
CA THR A 26 41.07 18.90 -3.34
C THR A 26 40.86 17.91 -4.48
N GLY A 27 39.73 17.98 -5.18
CA GLY A 27 39.49 17.09 -6.32
C GLY A 27 38.30 17.52 -7.17
N ARG A 28 38.08 16.79 -8.26
CA ARG A 28 36.98 17.07 -9.18
C ARG A 28 35.65 16.66 -8.56
N LEU A 29 34.73 17.62 -8.44
CA LEU A 29 33.33 17.34 -8.12
C LEU A 29 32.61 16.95 -9.43
N GLY A 30 32.03 15.75 -9.45
CA GLY A 30 31.38 15.18 -10.64
C GLY A 30 30.37 14.09 -10.25
N GLY A 31 29.96 13.29 -11.24
CA GLY A 31 29.11 12.13 -10.98
C GLY A 31 29.82 11.07 -10.14
N PRO A 32 29.07 10.20 -9.44
CA PRO A 32 29.64 9.25 -8.50
C PRO A 32 30.50 8.19 -9.21
N GLY A 33 31.67 7.92 -8.63
CA GLY A 33 32.57 6.85 -9.05
C GLY A 33 32.10 5.46 -8.59
N ARG A 34 32.83 4.42 -9.02
CA ARG A 34 32.50 3.02 -8.69
C ARG A 34 32.45 2.74 -7.19
N ARG A 35 33.38 3.31 -6.41
CA ARG A 35 33.45 3.13 -4.96
C ARG A 35 32.23 3.72 -4.26
N GLU A 36 31.81 4.92 -4.65
CA GLU A 36 30.64 5.60 -4.09
C GLU A 36 29.36 4.81 -4.38
N VAL A 37 29.20 4.33 -5.63
CA VAL A 37 28.09 3.45 -6.00
C VAL A 37 28.12 2.14 -5.20
N GLY A 38 29.29 1.53 -5.02
CA GLY A 38 29.47 0.30 -4.25
C GLY A 38 29.12 0.46 -2.77
N HIS A 39 29.60 1.53 -2.12
CA HIS A 39 29.28 1.86 -0.73
C HIS A 39 27.78 2.16 -0.57
N GLY A 40 27.20 2.95 -1.47
CA GLY A 40 25.76 3.21 -1.49
C GLY A 40 24.94 1.93 -1.69
N ALA A 41 25.39 1.00 -2.54
CA ALA A 41 24.73 -0.29 -2.74
C ALA A 41 24.81 -1.18 -1.49
N LEU A 42 25.94 -1.19 -0.76
CA LEU A 42 26.07 -1.92 0.50
C LEU A 42 25.11 -1.38 1.56
N ALA A 43 25.11 -0.05 1.76
CA ALA A 43 24.19 0.58 2.71
C ALA A 43 22.73 0.36 2.31
N TYR A 44 22.42 0.42 1.01
CA TYR A 44 21.09 0.10 0.51
C TYR A 44 20.68 -1.34 0.86
N LYS A 45 21.56 -2.33 0.65
CA LYS A 45 21.27 -3.73 1.01
C LYS A 45 21.01 -3.89 2.50
N ALA A 46 21.69 -3.14 3.34
CA ALA A 46 21.49 -3.17 4.79
C ALA A 46 20.13 -2.59 5.23
N ILE A 47 19.67 -1.51 4.57
CA ILE A 47 18.46 -0.77 4.97
C ILE A 47 17.20 -1.26 4.24
N SER A 48 17.30 -1.66 2.97
CA SER A 48 16.14 -2.01 2.14
C SER A 48 15.20 -3.06 2.76
N PRO A 49 15.66 -4.11 3.48
CA PRO A 49 14.77 -5.07 4.14
C PRO A 49 13.90 -4.48 5.26
N LEU A 50 14.33 -3.35 5.82
CA LEU A 50 13.70 -2.64 6.94
C LEU A 50 12.69 -1.59 6.49
N ILE A 51 12.71 -1.22 5.22
CA ILE A 51 11.76 -0.28 4.65
C ILE A 51 10.35 -0.90 4.72
N PRO A 52 9.33 -0.16 5.20
CA PRO A 52 7.95 -0.64 5.26
C PRO A 52 7.41 -0.95 3.87
N SER A 53 6.33 -1.73 3.84
CA SER A 53 5.60 -2.04 2.61
C SER A 53 5.04 -0.77 1.95
N LYS A 54 4.58 -0.87 0.70
CA LYS A 54 3.96 0.28 0.01
C LYS A 54 2.59 0.61 0.63
N GLU A 55 1.95 -0.41 1.18
CA GLU A 55 0.65 -0.37 1.82
C GLU A 55 0.71 0.40 3.14
N ASP A 56 1.73 0.13 3.96
CA ASP A 56 1.92 0.80 5.25
C ASP A 56 2.49 2.21 5.09
N PHE A 57 3.28 2.43 4.04
CA PHE A 57 3.95 3.72 3.82
C PHE A 57 4.04 4.05 2.32
N PRO A 58 3.03 4.70 1.73
CA PRO A 58 2.91 4.87 0.28
C PRO A 58 3.81 5.97 -0.31
N TYR A 59 5.04 6.10 0.18
CA TYR A 59 5.99 7.12 -0.24
C TYR A 59 7.16 6.52 -1.02
N THR A 60 7.67 7.30 -1.98
CA THR A 60 9.01 7.07 -2.52
C THR A 60 10.02 7.69 -1.57
N ILE A 61 11.03 6.91 -1.18
CA ILE A 61 12.01 7.31 -0.17
C ILE A 61 13.36 7.48 -0.86
N ARG A 62 13.97 8.65 -0.71
CA ARG A 62 15.33 8.93 -1.16
C ARG A 62 16.18 9.35 0.04
N VAL A 63 17.21 8.58 0.31
CA VAL A 63 18.27 8.94 1.27
C VAL A 63 19.50 9.34 0.48
N VAL A 64 20.12 10.46 0.87
CA VAL A 64 21.41 10.90 0.34
C VAL A 64 22.35 11.01 1.54
N SER A 65 23.43 10.24 1.49
CA SER A 65 24.50 10.29 2.47
C SER A 65 25.66 11.11 1.93
N GLU A 66 25.90 12.25 2.57
CA GLU A 66 27.01 13.15 2.26
C GLU A 66 28.11 12.92 3.30
N ILE A 67 29.24 12.38 2.88
CA ILE A 67 30.36 12.15 3.80
C ILE A 67 31.11 13.46 3.98
N LEU A 68 31.01 14.04 5.17
CA LEU A 68 31.68 15.30 5.52
C LEU A 68 33.10 15.09 6.06
N SER A 69 33.35 13.92 6.66
CA SER A 69 34.66 13.51 7.16
C SER A 69 34.77 11.98 7.10
N SER A 70 35.96 11.47 6.79
CA SER A 70 36.21 10.03 6.72
C SER A 70 37.61 9.67 7.21
N ASN A 71 37.68 8.94 8.32
CA ASN A 71 38.89 8.23 8.77
C ASN A 71 38.63 6.73 9.05
N GLY A 72 37.44 6.25 8.71
CA GLY A 72 37.02 4.86 8.91
C GLY A 72 35.90 4.52 7.94
N SER A 73 35.08 3.54 8.27
CA SER A 73 34.04 3.06 7.35
C SER A 73 32.84 4.00 7.25
N SER A 74 32.95 4.98 6.35
CA SER A 74 31.87 5.89 5.96
C SER A 74 30.65 5.17 5.37
N SER A 75 30.82 3.96 4.81
CA SER A 75 29.70 3.12 4.36
C SER A 75 28.86 2.58 5.53
N MET A 76 29.50 2.21 6.65
CA MET A 76 28.79 1.78 7.87
C MET A 76 28.17 2.97 8.60
N ALA A 77 28.87 4.11 8.65
CA ALA A 77 28.29 5.36 9.13
C ALA A 77 27.02 5.74 8.35
N THR A 78 27.02 5.51 7.03
CA THR A 78 25.84 5.73 6.19
C THR A 78 24.65 4.85 6.58
N VAL A 79 24.87 3.59 6.99
CA VAL A 79 23.78 2.72 7.50
C VAL A 79 23.18 3.32 8.76
N CYS A 80 24.02 3.67 9.74
CA CYS A 80 23.59 4.25 11.01
C CYS A 80 22.82 5.57 10.79
N ALA A 81 23.39 6.48 9.98
CA ALA A 81 22.79 7.76 9.65
C ALA A 81 21.49 7.58 8.86
N SER A 82 21.41 6.64 7.93
CA SER A 82 20.19 6.35 7.18
C SER A 82 19.07 5.85 8.10
N SER A 83 19.40 4.95 9.04
CA SER A 83 18.42 4.47 10.02
C SER A 83 17.82 5.63 10.81
N LEU A 84 18.66 6.51 11.37
CA LEU A 84 18.22 7.68 12.11
C LEU A 84 17.45 8.68 11.25
N ALA A 85 17.93 9.00 10.05
CA ALA A 85 17.29 9.96 9.15
C ALA A 85 15.91 9.47 8.69
N LEU A 86 15.74 8.17 8.46
CA LEU A 86 14.44 7.57 8.12
C LEU A 86 13.47 7.69 9.29
N MET A 87 13.92 7.36 10.51
CA MET A 87 13.10 7.49 11.72
C MET A 87 12.72 8.94 12.00
N ASP A 88 13.67 9.88 11.86
CA ASP A 88 13.44 11.31 12.05
C ASP A 88 12.47 11.87 11.00
N ALA A 89 12.54 11.39 9.76
CA ALA A 89 11.61 11.73 8.71
C ALA A 89 10.20 11.15 8.91
N GLY A 90 9.97 10.32 9.95
CA GLY A 90 8.69 9.67 10.22
C GLY A 90 8.43 8.42 9.36
N VAL A 91 9.48 7.83 8.79
CA VAL A 91 9.36 6.54 8.08
C VAL A 91 9.27 5.42 9.11
N PRO A 92 8.19 4.60 9.13
CA PRO A 92 8.04 3.51 10.07
C PRO A 92 8.89 2.31 9.64
N ILE A 93 10.22 2.44 9.75
CA ILE A 93 11.13 1.32 9.50
C ILE A 93 10.89 0.21 10.52
N LYS A 94 11.00 -1.05 10.07
CA LYS A 94 10.66 -2.20 10.92
C LYS A 94 11.46 -2.22 12.22
N LYS A 95 12.76 -1.95 12.14
CA LYS A 95 13.72 -1.91 13.26
C LYS A 95 14.89 -0.98 12.91
N PRO A 96 15.50 -0.29 13.88
CA PRO A 96 16.74 0.45 13.67
C PRO A 96 17.90 -0.48 13.28
N ALA A 97 18.82 0.02 12.47
CA ALA A 97 20.01 -0.70 12.06
C ALA A 97 21.29 0.13 12.19
N ALA A 98 22.37 -0.57 12.52
CA ALA A 98 23.71 -0.02 12.58
C ALA A 98 24.68 -0.90 11.79
N GLY A 99 25.78 -0.30 11.36
CA GLY A 99 26.89 -0.95 10.70
C GLY A 99 28.17 -0.82 11.51
N ILE A 100 29.08 -1.78 11.36
CA ILE A 100 30.43 -1.73 11.90
C ILE A 100 31.42 -2.29 10.88
N ALA A 101 32.63 -1.74 10.86
CA ALA A 101 33.76 -2.29 10.12
C ALA A 101 34.75 -2.94 11.08
N MET A 102 35.23 -4.11 10.67
CA MET A 102 36.14 -4.96 11.42
C MET A 102 37.36 -5.22 10.56
N GLY A 103 38.51 -5.41 11.20
CA GLY A 103 39.75 -5.75 10.52
C GLY A 103 40.35 -7.03 11.04
N LEU A 104 41.30 -7.56 10.28
CA LEU A 104 42.21 -8.61 10.72
C LEU A 104 43.64 -8.14 10.47
N MET A 105 44.51 -8.35 11.46
CA MET A 105 45.95 -8.32 11.27
C MET A 105 46.53 -9.67 11.68
N SER A 106 47.42 -10.23 10.88
CA SER A 106 48.09 -11.50 11.11
C SER A 106 49.60 -11.36 10.93
N ASP A 107 50.36 -12.14 11.69
CA ASP A 107 51.81 -12.26 11.53
C ASP A 107 52.18 -13.51 10.71
N GLU A 108 53.45 -13.61 10.33
CA GLU A 108 53.99 -14.78 9.60
C GLU A 108 53.96 -16.08 10.44
N ASP A 109 53.89 -15.96 11.76
CA ASP A 109 53.79 -17.08 12.71
C ASP A 109 52.35 -17.62 12.84
N GLY A 110 51.37 -16.97 12.19
CA GLY A 110 49.95 -17.34 12.24
C GLY A 110 49.18 -16.80 13.45
N LYS A 111 49.76 -15.90 14.26
CA LYS A 111 49.00 -15.14 15.26
C LYS A 111 48.19 -14.08 14.56
N TYR A 112 47.01 -13.79 15.10
CA TYR A 112 46.13 -12.79 14.54
C TYR A 112 45.44 -11.93 15.60
N LYS A 113 44.92 -10.79 15.16
CA LYS A 113 44.08 -9.90 15.94
C LYS A 113 42.91 -9.39 15.12
N VAL A 114 41.70 -9.57 15.65
CA VAL A 114 40.50 -8.93 15.13
C VAL A 114 40.41 -7.50 15.68
N LEU A 115 40.29 -6.53 14.79
CA LEU A 115 40.14 -5.11 15.09
C LEU A 115 38.68 -4.69 14.96
N THR A 116 38.23 -3.80 15.85
CA THR A 116 36.86 -3.28 15.87
C THR A 116 36.87 -1.80 15.54
N ASP A 117 35.97 -1.37 14.65
CA ASP A 117 35.86 0.00 14.15
C ASP A 117 37.15 0.51 13.51
N ILE A 118 37.60 -0.22 12.48
CA ILE A 118 38.90 0.07 11.86
C ILE A 118 38.98 1.45 11.22
N GLN A 119 40.16 2.04 11.39
CA GLN A 119 40.57 3.28 10.73
C GLN A 119 41.13 3.02 9.34
N GLY A 120 41.27 4.08 8.54
CA GLY A 120 41.86 4.01 7.19
C GLY A 120 43.23 3.31 7.12
N PRO A 121 44.19 3.61 8.03
CA PRO A 121 45.46 2.89 8.06
C PRO A 121 45.32 1.41 8.41
N GLU A 122 44.43 1.06 9.35
CA GLU A 122 44.20 -0.33 9.76
C GLU A 122 43.55 -1.15 8.64
N ASP A 123 42.65 -0.54 7.85
CA ASP A 123 42.14 -1.12 6.60
C ASP A 123 43.28 -1.28 5.59
N HIS A 124 44.06 -0.23 5.33
CA HIS A 124 45.11 -0.26 4.30
C HIS A 124 46.14 -1.36 4.54
N TYR A 125 46.64 -1.48 5.77
CA TYR A 125 47.66 -2.45 6.17
C TYR A 125 47.10 -3.78 6.68
N GLY A 126 45.79 -3.89 6.90
CA GLY A 126 45.14 -5.10 7.38
C GLY A 126 44.95 -6.17 6.30
N ASP A 127 44.83 -7.41 6.77
CA ASP A 127 44.70 -8.64 5.98
C ASP A 127 43.26 -8.97 5.56
N MET A 128 42.28 -8.38 6.25
CA MET A 128 40.86 -8.49 5.94
C MET A 128 40.13 -7.21 6.35
N ASP A 129 39.23 -6.74 5.50
CA ASP A 129 38.18 -5.76 5.81
C ASP A 129 36.83 -6.46 5.81
N PHE A 130 36.15 -6.43 6.95
CA PHE A 130 34.87 -7.08 7.15
C PHE A 130 33.84 -6.07 7.65
N LYS A 131 32.80 -5.83 6.85
CA LYS A 131 31.69 -4.93 7.18
C LYS A 131 30.44 -5.72 7.48
N ALA A 132 29.80 -5.45 8.61
CA ALA A 132 28.52 -6.06 8.98
C ALA A 132 27.51 -5.00 9.41
N ALA A 133 26.31 -5.09 8.83
CA ALA A 133 25.22 -4.19 9.11
C ALA A 133 23.93 -4.95 9.40
N GLY A 134 23.15 -4.48 10.36
CA GLY A 134 21.90 -5.14 10.75
C GLY A 134 21.26 -4.54 11.99
N THR A 135 20.30 -5.27 12.53
CA THR A 135 19.51 -4.88 13.69
C THR A 135 20.01 -5.61 14.94
N ARG A 136 19.30 -5.46 16.06
CA ARG A 136 19.52 -6.26 17.27
C ARG A 136 19.28 -7.76 17.05
N GLU A 137 18.43 -8.12 16.10
CA GLU A 137 17.96 -9.49 15.89
C GLU A 137 18.75 -10.25 14.83
N GLY A 138 19.45 -9.55 13.94
CA GLY A 138 20.09 -10.20 12.83
C GLY A 138 20.95 -9.27 11.99
N VAL A 139 21.59 -9.88 10.99
CA VAL A 139 22.44 -9.20 10.02
C VAL A 139 21.67 -9.09 8.70
N ASN A 140 21.65 -7.88 8.13
CA ASN A 140 21.00 -7.61 6.85
C ASN A 140 21.99 -7.64 5.68
N ALA A 141 23.22 -7.21 5.93
CA ALA A 141 24.27 -7.19 4.92
C ALA A 141 25.64 -7.48 5.53
N ILE A 142 26.45 -8.23 4.77
CA ILE A 142 27.86 -8.47 5.03
C ILE A 142 28.62 -8.15 3.74
N GLN A 143 29.76 -7.50 3.88
CA GLN A 143 30.78 -7.39 2.84
C GLN A 143 32.11 -7.81 3.47
N MET A 144 32.89 -8.59 2.73
CA MET A 144 34.21 -9.01 3.17
C MET A 144 35.17 -8.92 2.01
N ASP A 145 36.31 -8.29 2.23
CA ASP A 145 37.45 -8.25 1.33
C ASP A 145 38.65 -8.88 2.07
N VAL A 146 39.22 -9.93 1.49
CA VAL A 146 40.32 -10.69 2.09
C VAL A 146 41.56 -10.49 1.22
N LYS A 147 42.67 -10.05 1.82
CA LYS A 147 43.94 -9.81 1.13
C LYS A 147 44.95 -10.94 1.28
N VAL A 148 44.67 -11.89 2.16
CA VAL A 148 45.46 -13.11 2.41
C VAL A 148 44.86 -14.34 1.75
N HIS A 149 45.63 -15.43 1.67
CA HIS A 149 45.21 -16.67 1.01
C HIS A 149 43.95 -17.32 1.62
N GLY A 150 43.65 -17.07 2.90
CA GLY A 150 42.43 -17.57 3.51
C GLY A 150 42.22 -17.09 4.94
N VAL A 151 40.96 -17.15 5.36
CA VAL A 151 40.50 -16.85 6.74
C VAL A 151 39.83 -18.10 7.29
N SER A 152 40.23 -18.55 8.48
CA SER A 152 39.64 -19.73 9.10
C SER A 152 38.19 -19.47 9.56
N LEU A 153 37.39 -20.53 9.66
CA LEU A 153 36.02 -20.43 10.20
C LEU A 153 36.01 -19.92 11.66
N GLU A 154 37.10 -20.13 12.39
CA GLU A 154 37.27 -19.63 13.75
C GLU A 154 37.40 -18.10 13.76
N ILE A 155 38.29 -17.55 12.93
CA ILE A 155 38.46 -16.10 12.78
C ILE A 155 37.16 -15.44 12.33
N LEU A 156 36.45 -16.06 11.37
CA LEU A 156 35.14 -15.58 10.92
C LEU A 156 34.10 -15.54 12.04
N ARG A 157 34.04 -16.60 12.86
CA ARG A 157 33.11 -16.67 14.00
C ARG A 157 33.45 -15.60 15.03
N GLU A 158 34.72 -15.42 15.38
CA GLU A 158 35.17 -14.38 16.30
C GLU A 158 34.83 -12.99 15.76
N THR A 159 35.12 -12.74 14.48
CA THR A 159 34.85 -11.46 13.81
C THR A 159 33.36 -11.11 13.85
N LEU A 160 32.48 -12.08 13.57
CA LEU A 160 31.03 -11.89 13.63
C LEU A 160 30.53 -11.61 15.06
N GLU A 161 31.09 -12.28 16.06
CA GLU A 161 30.73 -12.07 17.46
C GLU A 161 31.16 -10.67 17.94
N HIS A 162 32.38 -10.24 17.59
CA HIS A 162 32.86 -8.89 17.90
C HIS A 162 32.05 -7.82 17.15
N ALA A 163 31.76 -8.05 15.87
CA ALA A 163 30.91 -7.18 15.08
C ALA A 163 29.49 -7.05 15.68
N LYS A 164 28.92 -8.14 16.18
CA LYS A 164 27.62 -8.11 16.88
C LYS A 164 27.70 -7.23 18.12
N LYS A 165 28.70 -7.42 18.98
CA LYS A 165 28.87 -6.62 20.21
C LYS A 165 29.00 -5.13 19.89
N ALA A 166 29.85 -4.79 18.92
CA ALA A 166 30.04 -3.40 18.49
C ALA A 166 28.78 -2.79 17.86
N ARG A 167 28.07 -3.56 17.02
CA ARG A 167 26.80 -3.11 16.43
C ARG A 167 25.74 -2.81 17.48
N ILE A 168 25.61 -3.68 18.49
CA ILE A 168 24.68 -3.47 19.61
C ILE A 168 25.09 -2.22 20.40
N HIS A 169 26.38 -2.02 20.65
CA HIS A 169 26.86 -0.81 21.32
C HIS A 169 26.49 0.48 20.56
N ILE A 170 26.62 0.49 19.23
CA ILE A 170 26.20 1.62 18.39
C ILE A 170 24.68 1.83 18.51
N LEU A 171 23.89 0.75 18.42
CA LEU A 171 22.44 0.82 18.56
C LEU A 171 22.01 1.38 19.93
N ASP A 172 22.65 0.92 21.01
CA ASP A 172 22.41 1.43 22.37
C ASP A 172 22.72 2.93 22.48
N PHE A 173 23.70 3.43 21.71
CA PHE A 173 24.00 4.86 21.66
C PHE A 173 22.95 5.62 20.84
N THR A 174 22.58 5.13 19.65
CA THR A 174 21.59 5.80 18.80
C THR A 174 20.21 5.84 19.43
N ASP A 175 19.83 4.81 20.18
CA ASP A 175 18.54 4.73 20.89
C ASP A 175 18.39 5.85 21.94
N LYS A 176 19.50 6.38 22.47
CA LYS A 176 19.46 7.54 23.39
C LYS A 176 19.09 8.85 22.69
N VAL A 177 19.23 8.90 21.37
CA VAL A 177 18.91 10.08 20.55
C VAL A 177 17.51 9.94 19.96
N LEU A 178 17.22 8.80 19.35
CA LEU A 178 15.91 8.52 18.73
C LEU A 178 15.64 7.00 18.77
N SER A 179 14.83 6.57 19.73
CA SER A 179 14.51 5.16 19.97
C SER A 179 13.44 4.60 19.02
N GLU A 180 12.58 5.44 18.48
CA GLU A 180 11.48 5.05 17.60
C GLU A 180 11.26 6.07 16.47
N PRO A 181 10.70 5.65 15.31
CA PRO A 181 10.29 6.57 14.28
C PRO A 181 9.34 7.64 14.81
N ARG A 182 9.46 8.88 14.31
CA ARG A 182 8.49 9.92 14.64
C ARG A 182 7.10 9.52 14.18
N GLY A 183 6.08 9.74 15.01
CA GLY A 183 4.69 9.42 14.68
C GLY A 183 4.08 10.29 13.58
N GLU A 184 4.68 11.44 13.30
CA GLU A 184 4.24 12.35 12.25
C GLU A 184 5.35 12.60 11.23
N LEU A 185 4.97 12.61 9.95
CA LEU A 185 5.82 13.05 8.85
C LEU A 185 6.06 14.56 8.93
N SER A 186 7.22 15.02 8.45
CA SER A 186 7.54 16.45 8.31
C SER A 186 6.40 17.24 7.66
N ARG A 187 6.19 18.48 8.11
CA ARG A 187 5.19 19.42 7.54
C ARG A 187 5.49 19.80 6.09
N LEU A 188 6.76 19.69 5.69
CA LEU A 188 7.22 19.97 4.33
C LEU A 188 7.14 18.75 3.43
N ALA A 189 6.89 17.56 3.99
CA ALA A 189 6.69 16.36 3.21
C ALA A 189 5.27 16.34 2.65
N PRO A 190 5.08 15.94 1.38
CA PRO A 190 3.74 15.72 0.84
C PRO A 190 3.00 14.68 1.70
N ARG A 191 1.68 14.76 1.72
CA ARG A 191 0.81 13.73 2.29
C ARG A 191 0.30 12.85 1.16
N VAL A 192 0.42 11.55 1.34
CA VAL A 192 -0.10 10.53 0.45
C VAL A 192 -1.16 9.74 1.19
N LEU A 193 -2.41 9.88 0.75
CA LEU A 193 -3.53 9.08 1.24
C LEU A 193 -3.76 7.92 0.28
N MET A 194 -4.17 6.77 0.83
CA MET A 194 -4.39 5.56 0.07
C MET A 194 -5.81 5.04 0.31
N THR A 195 -6.47 4.60 -0.76
CA THR A 195 -7.71 3.83 -0.71
C THR A 195 -7.65 2.70 -1.72
N GLN A 196 -8.49 1.69 -1.52
CA GLN A 196 -8.67 0.59 -2.46
C GLN A 196 -10.06 0.67 -3.09
N ILE A 197 -10.12 0.43 -4.39
CA ILE A 197 -11.35 0.35 -5.19
C ILE A 197 -11.37 -0.99 -5.93
N ASP A 198 -12.54 -1.38 -6.44
CA ASP A 198 -12.63 -2.53 -7.34
C ASP A 198 -11.83 -2.26 -8.63
N PRO A 199 -10.87 -3.15 -9.01
CA PRO A 199 -10.13 -3.04 -10.27
C PRO A 199 -11.01 -2.87 -11.52
N ALA A 200 -12.21 -3.45 -11.54
CA ALA A 200 -13.15 -3.32 -12.65
C ALA A 200 -13.63 -1.87 -12.85
N ARG A 201 -13.55 -1.04 -11.80
CA ARG A 201 -14.08 0.32 -11.73
C ARG A 201 -13.00 1.40 -11.88
N ILE A 202 -11.76 1.01 -12.14
CA ILE A 202 -10.67 1.95 -12.47
C ILE A 202 -11.04 2.83 -13.66
N GLY A 203 -11.68 2.25 -14.69
CA GLY A 203 -12.09 2.98 -15.89
C GLY A 203 -13.08 4.11 -15.60
N GLU A 204 -13.97 3.93 -14.62
CA GLU A 204 -14.89 4.97 -14.16
C GLU A 204 -14.11 6.13 -13.55
N LEU A 205 -13.19 5.83 -12.62
CA LEU A 205 -12.40 6.86 -11.91
C LEU A 205 -11.55 7.70 -12.87
N VAL A 206 -10.87 7.03 -13.80
CA VAL A 206 -10.00 7.69 -14.80
C VAL A 206 -10.84 8.53 -15.77
N GLY A 207 -11.98 7.99 -16.19
CA GLY A 207 -12.83 8.55 -17.22
C GLY A 207 -12.17 8.55 -18.61
N PRO A 208 -12.88 8.99 -19.66
CA PRO A 208 -12.38 8.98 -21.03
C PRO A 208 -11.12 9.84 -21.17
N GLY A 209 -9.98 9.21 -21.50
CA GLY A 209 -8.69 9.88 -21.67
C GLY A 209 -8.14 10.54 -20.40
N GLY A 210 -8.55 10.10 -19.21
CA GLY A 210 -8.09 10.68 -17.94
C GLY A 210 -8.78 12.00 -17.55
N LYS A 211 -9.84 12.41 -18.27
CA LYS A 211 -10.53 13.68 -18.02
C LYS A 211 -11.05 13.82 -16.59
N MET A 212 -11.50 12.73 -15.99
CA MET A 212 -12.11 12.78 -14.66
C MET A 212 -11.04 12.97 -13.57
N ILE A 213 -9.96 12.20 -13.61
CA ILE A 213 -8.81 12.40 -12.72
C ILE A 213 -8.19 13.78 -12.90
N ASN A 214 -7.91 14.19 -14.14
CA ASN A 214 -7.31 15.50 -14.40
C ASN A 214 -8.22 16.64 -13.95
N GLY A 215 -9.54 16.48 -14.10
CA GLY A 215 -10.53 17.43 -13.58
C GLY A 215 -10.55 17.47 -12.05
N MET A 216 -10.47 16.32 -11.38
CA MET A 216 -10.40 16.24 -9.93
C MET A 216 -9.11 16.87 -9.39
N ILE A 217 -7.96 16.59 -10.02
CA ILE A 217 -6.66 17.23 -9.70
C ILE A 217 -6.77 18.75 -9.81
N ALA A 218 -7.35 19.26 -10.90
CA ALA A 218 -7.51 20.69 -11.12
C ALA A 218 -8.46 21.37 -10.11
N ARG A 219 -9.54 20.69 -9.71
CA ARG A 219 -10.52 21.22 -8.73
C ARG A 219 -10.01 21.19 -7.29
N THR A 220 -9.39 20.08 -6.90
CA THR A 220 -8.96 19.84 -5.51
C THR A 220 -7.59 20.43 -5.21
N GLY A 221 -6.76 20.66 -6.24
CA GLY A 221 -5.40 21.18 -6.09
C GLY A 221 -4.40 20.14 -5.59
N VAL A 222 -4.74 18.85 -5.62
CA VAL A 222 -3.79 17.78 -5.29
C VAL A 222 -2.68 17.70 -6.34
N THR A 223 -1.52 17.18 -5.95
CA THR A 223 -0.34 17.08 -6.83
C THR A 223 -0.48 15.96 -7.84
N SER A 224 -0.95 14.78 -7.40
CA SER A 224 -1.22 13.65 -8.28
C SER A 224 -2.26 12.71 -7.69
N ILE A 225 -2.94 11.99 -8.58
CA ILE A 225 -3.77 10.83 -8.25
C ILE A 225 -3.24 9.68 -9.11
N ASP A 226 -2.62 8.70 -8.47
CA ASP A 226 -2.00 7.56 -9.12
C ASP A 226 -2.83 6.30 -8.83
N ILE A 227 -3.13 5.52 -9.86
CA ILE A 227 -3.94 4.30 -9.74
C ILE A 227 -3.14 3.10 -10.24
N GLU A 228 -3.08 2.06 -9.42
CA GLU A 228 -2.47 0.78 -9.78
C GLU A 228 -3.53 -0.18 -10.34
N GLN A 229 -3.08 -1.18 -11.11
CA GLN A 229 -3.96 -2.16 -11.77
C GLN A 229 -4.74 -3.05 -10.78
N ASP A 230 -4.32 -3.09 -9.53
CA ASP A 230 -4.99 -3.81 -8.44
C ASP A 230 -6.04 -2.96 -7.70
N GLY A 231 -6.36 -1.77 -8.22
CA GLY A 231 -7.38 -0.89 -7.65
C GLY A 231 -6.89 -0.02 -6.50
N ARG A 232 -5.58 0.01 -6.21
CA ARG A 232 -5.05 0.97 -5.23
C ARG A 232 -4.94 2.37 -5.82
N VAL A 233 -5.51 3.34 -5.12
CA VAL A 233 -5.50 4.76 -5.49
C VAL A 233 -4.68 5.52 -4.45
N PHE A 234 -3.69 6.27 -4.93
CA PHE A 234 -2.81 7.11 -4.14
C PHE A 234 -3.07 8.57 -4.47
N VAL A 235 -3.46 9.36 -3.46
CA VAL A 235 -3.70 10.80 -3.59
C VAL A 235 -2.57 11.55 -2.91
N SER A 236 -1.76 12.25 -3.68
CA SER A 236 -0.59 12.99 -3.19
C SER A 236 -0.86 14.49 -3.18
N SER A 237 -0.57 15.18 -2.07
CA SER A 237 -0.74 16.63 -1.95
C SER A 237 0.26 17.27 -1.01
N MET A 238 0.67 18.52 -1.27
CA MET A 238 1.42 19.34 -0.31
C MET A 238 0.52 19.93 0.79
N GLN A 239 -0.79 19.94 0.57
CA GLN A 239 -1.79 20.44 1.52
C GLN A 239 -2.67 19.28 2.00
N PRO A 240 -2.69 18.97 3.32
CA PRO A 240 -3.48 17.87 3.87
C PRO A 240 -4.97 17.97 3.52
N GLU A 241 -5.55 19.17 3.63
CA GLU A 241 -6.96 19.44 3.36
C GLU A 241 -7.37 19.13 1.91
N ALA A 242 -6.48 19.40 0.95
CA ALA A 242 -6.71 19.09 -0.46
C ALA A 242 -6.73 17.58 -0.71
N ALA A 243 -5.83 16.83 -0.05
CA ALA A 243 -5.81 15.37 -0.14
C ALA A 243 -7.11 14.77 0.44
N GLU A 244 -7.58 15.27 1.58
CA GLU A 244 -8.82 14.79 2.21
C GLU A 244 -10.05 15.06 1.33
N LYS A 245 -10.14 16.24 0.71
CA LYS A 245 -11.21 16.58 -0.24
C LYS A 245 -11.23 15.64 -1.45
N ALA A 246 -10.07 15.41 -2.07
CA ALA A 246 -9.97 14.47 -3.19
C ALA A 246 -10.32 13.03 -2.77
N MET A 247 -9.88 12.59 -1.59
CA MET A 247 -10.23 11.28 -1.05
C MET A 247 -11.73 11.14 -0.76
N ALA A 248 -12.39 12.18 -0.26
CA ALA A 248 -13.83 12.18 -0.06
C ALA A 248 -14.59 12.10 -1.40
N GLU A 249 -14.12 12.82 -2.42
CA GLU A 249 -14.70 12.78 -3.77
C GLU A 249 -14.56 11.37 -4.39
N ILE A 250 -13.38 10.75 -4.28
CA ILE A 250 -13.14 9.37 -4.75
C ILE A 250 -14.04 8.38 -4.00
N LYS A 251 -14.13 8.48 -2.68
CA LYS A 251 -14.99 7.61 -1.87
C LYS A 251 -16.46 7.77 -2.21
N SER A 252 -16.92 9.00 -2.45
CA SER A 252 -18.30 9.27 -2.85
C SER A 252 -18.63 8.65 -4.20
N MET A 253 -17.71 8.78 -5.17
CA MET A 253 -17.89 8.20 -6.51
C MET A 253 -17.85 6.67 -6.49
N MET A 254 -17.03 6.11 -5.60
CA MET A 254 -16.83 4.68 -5.46
C MET A 254 -17.80 4.00 -4.52
N ARG A 255 -18.66 4.77 -3.82
CA ARG A 255 -19.67 4.23 -2.93
C ARG A 255 -20.54 3.20 -3.64
N GLU A 256 -20.51 1.98 -3.14
CA GLU A 256 -21.41 0.94 -3.60
C GLU A 256 -22.73 1.08 -2.86
N PHE A 257 -23.82 0.92 -3.61
CA PHE A 257 -25.16 0.99 -3.08
C PHE A 257 -25.69 -0.44 -3.02
N GLU A 258 -26.02 -0.92 -1.83
CA GLU A 258 -26.56 -2.27 -1.67
C GLU A 258 -28.08 -2.28 -1.87
N ILE A 259 -28.60 -3.39 -2.39
CA ILE A 259 -30.05 -3.58 -2.48
C ILE A 259 -30.62 -3.57 -1.07
N GLY A 260 -31.46 -2.58 -0.78
CA GLY A 260 -32.10 -2.36 0.51
C GLY A 260 -31.55 -1.19 1.31
N GLU A 261 -30.46 -0.56 0.88
CA GLU A 261 -29.90 0.64 1.51
C GLU A 261 -30.85 1.83 1.36
N ILE A 262 -31.00 2.62 2.43
CA ILE A 262 -31.73 3.89 2.40
C ILE A 262 -30.75 4.99 2.03
N VAL A 263 -31.02 5.68 0.92
CA VAL A 263 -30.19 6.71 0.35
C VAL A 263 -30.98 8.01 0.22
N GLU A 264 -30.28 9.12 0.43
CA GLU A 264 -30.83 10.47 0.32
C GLU A 264 -30.23 11.14 -0.91
N GLY A 265 -31.03 11.92 -1.63
CA GLY A 265 -30.58 12.61 -2.83
C GLY A 265 -31.52 13.70 -3.33
N ASP A 266 -31.02 14.50 -4.26
CA ASP A 266 -31.74 15.63 -4.87
C ASP A 266 -32.35 15.26 -6.22
N VAL A 267 -33.61 15.64 -6.46
CA VAL A 267 -34.25 15.42 -7.76
C VAL A 267 -33.64 16.35 -8.82
N ILE A 268 -32.79 15.81 -9.70
CA ILE A 268 -32.13 16.57 -10.78
C ILE A 268 -33.05 16.76 -11.98
N LYS A 269 -33.87 15.74 -12.27
CA LYS A 269 -34.68 15.71 -13.49
C LYS A 269 -35.95 14.91 -13.29
N LEU A 270 -37.07 15.47 -13.75
CA LEU A 270 -38.36 14.80 -13.84
C LEU A 270 -38.57 14.30 -15.27
N LEU A 271 -39.07 13.08 -15.42
CA LEU A 271 -39.44 12.44 -16.68
C LEU A 271 -40.89 11.96 -16.57
N ASP A 272 -41.55 11.76 -17.70
CA ASP A 272 -42.97 11.33 -17.72
C ASP A 272 -43.20 9.97 -17.05
N PHE A 273 -42.16 9.14 -16.95
CA PHE A 273 -42.18 7.80 -16.38
C PHE A 273 -41.36 7.65 -15.08
N GLY A 274 -40.84 8.74 -14.52
CA GLY A 274 -40.06 8.68 -13.29
C GLY A 274 -39.29 9.95 -12.92
N ALA A 275 -38.47 9.86 -11.88
CA ALA A 275 -37.59 10.93 -11.45
C ALA A 275 -36.15 10.45 -11.35
N ILE A 276 -35.20 11.28 -11.79
CA ILE A 276 -33.76 11.07 -11.63
C ILE A 276 -33.32 11.85 -10.38
N VAL A 277 -32.69 11.14 -9.46
CA VAL A 277 -32.19 11.64 -8.19
C VAL A 277 -30.67 11.54 -8.16
N ASP A 278 -29.97 12.63 -7.84
CA ASP A 278 -28.53 12.62 -7.58
C ASP A 278 -28.30 11.99 -6.21
N LEU A 279 -27.61 10.85 -6.19
CA LEU A 279 -27.23 10.16 -4.96
C LEU A 279 -25.87 10.63 -4.41
N GLY A 280 -25.26 11.62 -5.07
CA GLY A 280 -23.93 12.13 -4.77
C GLY A 280 -22.82 11.32 -5.42
N GLY A 281 -21.65 11.94 -5.61
CA GLY A 281 -20.48 11.28 -6.21
C GLY A 281 -20.60 11.02 -7.71
N GLY A 282 -21.53 11.71 -8.41
CA GLY A 282 -21.73 11.54 -9.85
C GLY A 282 -22.52 10.29 -10.22
N ARG A 283 -23.35 9.77 -9.31
CA ARG A 283 -24.27 8.66 -9.58
C ARG A 283 -25.71 9.09 -9.47
N ASP A 284 -26.46 8.72 -10.49
CA ASP A 284 -27.88 9.00 -10.60
C ASP A 284 -28.70 7.73 -10.32
N GLY A 285 -29.71 7.85 -9.47
CA GLY A 285 -30.73 6.84 -9.28
C GLY A 285 -32.04 7.22 -9.97
N MET A 286 -32.76 6.23 -10.47
CA MET A 286 -34.06 6.44 -11.13
C MET A 286 -35.18 5.83 -10.29
N ILE A 287 -36.15 6.66 -9.92
CA ILE A 287 -37.41 6.23 -9.31
C ILE A 287 -38.43 6.06 -10.43
N HIS A 288 -38.95 4.85 -10.61
CA HIS A 288 -40.02 4.59 -11.57
C HIS A 288 -41.38 5.06 -11.01
N VAL A 289 -42.31 5.48 -11.86
CA VAL A 289 -43.70 5.88 -11.49
C VAL A 289 -44.40 4.90 -10.55
N SER A 290 -44.15 3.59 -10.71
CA SER A 290 -44.76 2.54 -9.89
C SER A 290 -44.20 2.44 -8.46
N GLU A 291 -43.05 3.06 -8.21
CA GLU A 291 -42.31 2.98 -6.94
C GLU A 291 -42.37 4.27 -6.12
N LEU A 292 -43.11 5.28 -6.62
CA LEU A 292 -43.32 6.58 -5.98
C LEU A 292 -44.30 6.54 -4.79
N LYS A 293 -45.41 5.79 -4.93
CA LYS A 293 -46.45 5.71 -3.89
C LYS A 293 -47.31 4.45 -4.06
N ASN A 294 -47.98 4.01 -2.98
CA ASN A 294 -49.09 3.06 -3.07
C ASN A 294 -50.35 3.73 -3.64
N GLY A 295 -50.50 3.74 -4.97
CA GLY A 295 -51.66 4.31 -5.68
C GLY A 295 -51.38 4.57 -7.16
N PHE A 296 -52.40 4.95 -7.92
CA PHE A 296 -52.22 5.40 -9.31
C PHE A 296 -51.69 6.84 -9.30
N VAL A 297 -50.59 7.09 -9.99
CA VAL A 297 -49.97 8.42 -10.11
C VAL A 297 -50.16 8.88 -11.54
N GLU A 298 -50.99 9.91 -11.77
CA GLU A 298 -51.21 10.46 -13.11
C GLU A 298 -50.03 11.29 -13.60
N ASN A 299 -49.38 12.08 -12.73
CA ASN A 299 -48.18 12.83 -13.08
C ASN A 299 -47.12 12.80 -11.96
N VAL A 300 -45.86 12.59 -12.33
CA VAL A 300 -44.71 12.59 -11.40
C VAL A 300 -44.53 13.96 -10.72
N THR A 301 -44.90 15.04 -11.42
CA THR A 301 -44.86 16.43 -10.95
C THR A 301 -45.78 16.73 -9.77
N ASP A 302 -46.77 15.88 -9.51
CA ASP A 302 -47.70 16.08 -8.38
C ASP A 302 -47.11 15.60 -7.05
N ILE A 303 -46.04 14.79 -7.12
CA ILE A 303 -45.41 14.17 -5.94
C ILE A 303 -43.99 14.70 -5.72
N LEU A 304 -43.23 14.92 -6.79
CA LEU A 304 -41.83 15.37 -6.70
C LEU A 304 -41.64 16.69 -7.43
N LYS A 305 -40.91 17.60 -6.78
CA LYS A 305 -40.44 18.85 -7.39
C LYS A 305 -38.98 18.72 -7.81
N LEU A 306 -38.61 19.49 -8.82
CA LEU A 306 -37.22 19.59 -9.25
C LEU A 306 -36.43 20.30 -8.16
N GLY A 307 -35.34 19.68 -7.69
CA GLY A 307 -34.55 20.11 -6.54
C GLY A 307 -35.08 19.69 -5.16
N ASP A 308 -36.02 18.74 -5.09
CA ASP A 308 -36.52 18.22 -3.82
C ASP A 308 -35.57 17.16 -3.23
N HIS A 309 -35.38 17.19 -1.90
CA HIS A 309 -34.54 16.23 -1.18
C HIS A 309 -35.38 15.03 -0.75
N VAL A 310 -35.08 13.85 -1.30
CA VAL A 310 -35.88 12.64 -1.08
C VAL A 310 -35.08 11.49 -0.45
N LYS A 311 -35.71 10.83 0.54
CA LYS A 311 -35.25 9.55 1.12
C LYS A 311 -35.83 8.40 0.31
N THR A 312 -34.99 7.53 -0.22
CA THR A 312 -35.41 6.40 -1.07
C THR A 312 -34.64 5.14 -0.74
N LYS A 313 -35.21 3.98 -1.04
CA LYS A 313 -34.58 2.67 -0.83
C LYS A 313 -34.08 2.12 -2.16
N VAL A 314 -32.86 1.59 -2.19
CA VAL A 314 -32.30 0.94 -3.38
C VAL A 314 -32.99 -0.40 -3.59
N ILE A 315 -33.68 -0.58 -4.72
CA ILE A 315 -34.42 -1.81 -5.04
C ILE A 315 -33.70 -2.69 -6.06
N LYS A 316 -32.88 -2.08 -6.91
CA LYS A 316 -32.20 -2.79 -7.99
C LYS A 316 -30.91 -2.08 -8.35
N VAL A 317 -29.85 -2.83 -8.60
CA VAL A 317 -28.58 -2.31 -9.13
C VAL A 317 -28.23 -3.15 -10.35
N GLU A 318 -28.34 -2.56 -11.55
CA GLU A 318 -28.01 -3.23 -12.82
C GLU A 318 -27.16 -2.30 -13.70
N ASN A 319 -25.94 -2.74 -14.07
CA ASN A 319 -25.05 -2.06 -15.03
C ASN A 319 -24.90 -0.54 -14.79
N GLY A 320 -24.68 -0.13 -13.55
CA GLY A 320 -24.50 1.28 -13.17
C GLY A 320 -25.79 2.10 -13.06
N LYS A 321 -26.97 1.52 -13.31
CA LYS A 321 -28.27 2.14 -13.07
C LYS A 321 -28.84 1.66 -11.73
N ILE A 322 -29.13 2.61 -10.86
CA ILE A 322 -29.68 2.35 -9.53
C ILE A 322 -31.18 2.60 -9.57
N GLY A 323 -31.98 1.55 -9.37
CA GLY A 323 -33.42 1.64 -9.19
C GLY A 323 -33.73 2.02 -7.74
N LEU A 324 -34.51 3.07 -7.56
CA LEU A 324 -34.91 3.61 -6.26
C LEU A 324 -36.43 3.47 -6.05
N SER A 325 -36.85 3.27 -4.80
CA SER A 325 -38.26 3.19 -4.41
C SER A 325 -38.53 3.97 -3.12
N ILE A 326 -39.56 4.82 -3.15
CA ILE A 326 -40.11 5.50 -1.97
C ILE A 326 -41.11 4.58 -1.27
N LYS A 327 -41.88 3.82 -2.05
CA LYS A 327 -42.92 2.89 -1.57
C LYS A 327 -42.39 1.80 -0.63
N GLN A 328 -41.19 1.25 -0.89
CA GLN A 328 -40.59 0.23 -0.03
C GLN A 328 -39.99 0.79 1.28
N LEU A 329 -39.94 2.11 1.42
CA LEU A 329 -39.54 2.81 2.63
C LEU A 329 -40.74 2.96 3.58
N GLU A 330 -41.93 3.19 3.03
CA GLU A 330 -43.21 3.25 3.76
C GLU A 330 -43.72 1.87 4.23
N SER A 331 -43.18 0.76 3.71
CA SER A 331 -43.61 -0.60 4.06
C SER A 331 -42.96 -1.19 5.33
N LEU A 332 -42.38 -0.36 6.19
CA LEU A 332 -42.08 -0.73 7.59
C LEU A 332 -43.22 -0.23 8.49
N PRO A 333 -44.26 -1.02 8.76
CA PRO A 333 -45.06 -0.78 9.94
C PRO A 333 -44.25 -1.21 11.17
N GLU A 334 -44.14 -0.32 12.15
CA GLU A 334 -43.89 -0.65 13.55
C GLU A 334 -44.77 -1.84 13.95
N GLY A 335 -44.21 -2.70 14.79
CA GLY A 335 -44.60 -4.10 14.97
C GLY A 335 -46.10 -4.42 14.99
N GLN A 336 -46.47 -5.46 14.26
CA GLN A 336 -47.60 -6.31 14.60
C GLN A 336 -47.17 -7.79 14.58
N PRO A 337 -47.61 -8.62 15.54
CA PRO A 337 -47.25 -10.03 15.62
C PRO A 337 -47.80 -10.78 14.41
N ARG A 338 -46.99 -11.68 13.85
CA ARG A 338 -47.45 -12.63 12.82
C ARG A 338 -48.41 -13.63 13.48
N GLU A 339 -49.70 -13.59 13.13
CA GLU A 339 -50.63 -14.68 13.42
C GLU A 339 -50.31 -15.88 12.52
N ASP A 340 -50.06 -17.02 13.15
CA ASP A 340 -49.90 -18.33 12.51
C ASP A 340 -51.20 -18.73 11.78
N ARG A 341 -51.10 -18.96 10.46
CA ARG A 341 -52.15 -19.68 9.71
C ARG A 341 -51.78 -21.17 9.58
N PRO A 342 -52.70 -22.10 9.90
CA PRO A 342 -52.43 -23.53 9.84
C PRO A 342 -52.46 -24.09 8.41
N PRO A 343 -51.79 -25.22 8.15
CA PRO A 343 -51.65 -25.79 6.81
C PRO A 343 -52.93 -26.45 6.29
N HIS A 344 -53.28 -26.15 5.04
CA HIS A 344 -54.44 -26.71 4.33
C HIS A 344 -54.31 -28.23 4.10
N PHE A 345 -55.25 -28.96 4.70
CA PHE A 345 -55.57 -30.37 4.41
C PHE A 345 -56.17 -30.49 2.99
N ARG A 346 -55.63 -31.39 2.16
CA ARG A 346 -56.16 -31.72 0.83
C ARG A 346 -57.00 -32.99 0.92
N GLU A 347 -58.32 -32.87 0.81
CA GLU A 347 -59.25 -34.00 0.76
C GLU A 347 -59.19 -34.76 -0.57
N ARG A 348 -59.26 -36.09 -0.46
CA ARG A 348 -59.37 -37.05 -1.56
C ARG A 348 -60.82 -37.17 -2.04
N ARG A 349 -61.02 -37.40 -3.35
CA ARG A 349 -62.20 -38.09 -3.89
C ARG A 349 -61.79 -39.12 -4.97
N PRO A 350 -62.61 -40.17 -5.21
CA PRO A 350 -62.10 -41.49 -5.63
C PRO A 350 -62.48 -41.93 -7.05
N GLY A 351 -61.53 -42.64 -7.68
CA GLY A 351 -61.65 -43.88 -8.47
C GLY A 351 -62.47 -43.95 -9.76
N PHE A 352 -61.86 -44.44 -10.86
CA PHE A 352 -62.33 -45.58 -11.68
C PHE A 352 -61.21 -46.03 -12.66
N GLY A 353 -61.25 -47.32 -13.06
CA GLY A 353 -60.23 -48.16 -13.73
C GLY A 353 -59.64 -47.65 -15.07
N ASP A 354 -58.70 -48.32 -15.74
CA ASP A 354 -58.35 -49.74 -15.83
C ASP A 354 -56.87 -49.91 -16.25
N ARG A 355 -56.29 -51.07 -15.89
CA ARG A 355 -55.02 -51.64 -16.42
C ARG A 355 -55.28 -52.33 -17.79
N PRO A 356 -54.30 -52.99 -18.46
CA PRO A 356 -52.82 -53.00 -18.38
C PRO A 356 -52.18 -52.74 -19.79
N SER A 357 -50.87 -52.65 -19.98
CA SER A 357 -50.04 -53.84 -20.20
C SER A 357 -48.63 -53.49 -20.72
N SER A 358 -47.70 -54.38 -20.37
CA SER A 358 -46.40 -54.63 -20.97
C SER A 358 -45.34 -53.52 -20.84
N GLY A 359 -44.10 -53.78 -20.49
CA GLY A 359 -43.42 -55.05 -20.27
C GLY A 359 -41.99 -54.94 -20.82
N ARG A 360 -41.03 -55.39 -20.00
CA ARG A 360 -39.63 -55.75 -20.35
C ARG A 360 -38.59 -54.61 -20.49
N ARG A 361 -37.94 -54.33 -19.35
CA ARG A 361 -36.50 -54.59 -19.03
C ARG A 361 -35.65 -55.35 -20.09
N PRO A 362 -34.30 -55.43 -19.95
CA PRO A 362 -33.32 -54.52 -19.32
C PRO A 362 -31.95 -54.48 -20.09
N PHE A 363 -30.89 -54.05 -19.38
CA PHE A 363 -29.44 -54.11 -19.69
C PHE A 363 -28.88 -52.88 -20.42
N GLY A 364 -27.78 -52.26 -19.99
CA GLY A 364 -26.85 -52.60 -18.93
C GLY A 364 -25.47 -52.02 -19.27
N ARG A 365 -24.67 -51.75 -18.22
CA ARG A 365 -23.23 -51.40 -18.23
C ARG A 365 -22.92 -50.07 -18.92
N GLY A 366 -22.18 -49.12 -18.35
CA GLY A 366 -21.12 -49.17 -17.36
C GLY A 366 -20.19 -47.97 -17.69
N PRO A 367 -19.34 -47.53 -16.75
CA PRO A 367 -18.89 -46.13 -16.69
C PRO A 367 -17.50 -45.90 -17.29
N ARG A 368 -17.17 -44.62 -17.52
CA ARG A 368 -15.85 -43.94 -17.64
C ARG A 368 -16.03 -42.82 -18.68
N ARG A 369 -15.67 -41.55 -18.45
CA ARG A 369 -14.71 -40.91 -17.56
C ARG A 369 -15.22 -39.53 -17.20
#